data_AF-A0A183E9F5-F1
#
_entry.id   AF-A0A183E9F5-F1
#
_cell.length_a   1.000
_cell.length_b   1.000
_cell.length_c   1.000
_cell.angle_alpha   90.00
_cell.angle_beta   90.00
_cell.angle_gamma   90.00
#
_symmetry.space_group_name_H-M   'P 1'
#
loop_
_entity.id
_entity.type
_entity.pdbx_description
1 polymer ?
#
loop_
_entity_poly.entity_id
_entity_poly.type
_entity_poly.pdbx_seq_one_letter_code
_entity_poly.pdbx_strand_id
1 'polypeptide(L)'
;MACGAQVRTYPLMTRFPADPDGSGWEADAGSGMDVPLYDEFFAPMQIFDFTQSANLTDEKICECENETQCVPDDGNIIRLDEMITLVFCGDVRDLFRRPCRGARNLIRVIGQIHASGEALLSVTETLLFCKCERGYQRIRVEAWRNDLFAFVYQCSS
;
A
#
# COMPACT_ATOMS: atom_id res chain seq x y z
N MET A 1 14.62 2.82 -10.87
CA MET A 1 13.69 1.81 -10.31
C MET A 1 14.06 1.60 -8.84
N ALA A 2 13.11 1.25 -7.97
CA ALA A 2 13.45 0.86 -6.61
C ALA A 2 14.19 -0.49 -6.63
N CYS A 3 15.21 -0.64 -5.81
CA CYS A 3 15.97 -1.89 -5.68
C CYS A 3 15.37 -2.83 -4.62
N GLY A 4 14.57 -2.28 -3.71
CA GLY A 4 13.88 -3.02 -2.69
C GLY A 4 12.71 -2.25 -2.13
N ALA A 5 11.94 -2.90 -1.28
CA ALA A 5 10.84 -2.28 -0.55
C ALA A 5 10.78 -2.85 0.86
N GLN A 6 10.45 -2.00 1.83
CA GLN A 6 10.06 -2.42 3.16
C GLN A 6 8.54 -2.37 3.25
N VAL A 7 7.94 -3.53 3.54
CA VAL A 7 6.50 -3.70 3.70
C VAL A 7 6.21 -3.90 5.18
N ARG A 8 5.42 -2.99 5.75
CA ARG A 8 4.94 -3.03 7.14
C ARG A 8 3.51 -3.52 7.15
N THR A 9 3.30 -4.69 7.74
CA THR A 9 1.97 -5.25 7.96
C THR A 9 1.58 -5.05 9.41
N TYR A 10 0.48 -4.34 9.63
CA TYR A 10 -0.06 -4.10 10.96
C TYR A 10 -1.15 -5.14 11.30
N PRO A 11 -1.36 -5.45 12.59
CA PRO A 11 -2.51 -6.25 12.97
C PRO A 11 -3.80 -5.48 12.68
N LEU A 12 -4.88 -6.21 12.43
CA LEU A 12 -6.21 -5.64 12.30
C LEU A 12 -6.72 -5.20 13.68
N MET A 13 -7.38 -4.05 13.74
CA MET A 13 -8.11 -3.64 14.94
C MET A 13 -9.19 -4.67 15.25
N THR A 14 -9.12 -5.29 16.41
CA THR A 14 -10.04 -6.35 16.86
C THR A 14 -11.41 -5.83 17.33
N ARG A 15 -11.71 -4.53 17.15
CA ARG A 15 -12.97 -3.94 17.59
C ARG A 15 -13.54 -3.00 16.53
N PHE A 16 -14.61 -3.44 15.89
CA PHE A 16 -15.77 -2.56 15.89
C PHE A 16 -16.27 -2.52 17.34
N PRO A 17 -16.48 -1.35 17.96
CA PRO A 17 -17.51 -1.32 18.99
C PRO A 17 -18.78 -1.81 18.28
N ALA A 18 -19.30 -2.97 18.67
CA ALA A 18 -20.72 -3.15 18.57
C ALA A 18 -21.30 -1.92 19.26
N ASP A 19 -22.00 -1.05 18.51
CA ASP A 19 -22.77 0.02 19.11
C ASP A 19 -23.57 -0.58 20.27
N PRO A 20 -23.40 -0.12 21.51
CA PRO A 20 -24.22 -0.62 22.62
C PRO A 20 -25.68 -0.14 22.52
N ASP A 21 -26.05 0.64 21.50
CA ASP A 21 -27.40 1.14 21.26
C ASP A 21 -27.85 0.88 19.81
N GLY A 22 -28.12 -0.38 19.48
CA GLY A 22 -28.65 -0.75 18.16
C GLY A 22 -29.13 -2.19 18.10
N SER A 23 -30.32 -2.43 18.67
CA SER A 23 -31.23 -3.58 18.45
C SER A 23 -30.59 -4.88 17.90
N GLY A 24 -30.51 -5.88 18.77
CA GLY A 24 -29.99 -7.21 18.45
C GLY A 24 -30.68 -7.89 17.27
N TRP A 25 -29.85 -8.57 16.49
CA TRP A 25 -30.21 -9.74 15.72
C TRP A 25 -28.98 -10.65 15.74
N GLU A 26 -29.02 -11.62 16.65
CA GLU A 26 -28.06 -12.71 16.70
C GLU A 26 -28.17 -13.53 15.40
N ALA A 27 -27.01 -13.83 14.82
CA ALA A 27 -26.88 -14.82 13.78
C ALA A 27 -27.19 -16.21 14.38
N ASP A 28 -28.27 -16.85 13.95
CA ASP A 28 -28.23 -18.20 13.35
C ASP A 28 -29.64 -18.64 12.92
N ALA A 29 -29.82 -18.92 11.61
CA ALA A 29 -30.68 -19.99 11.06
C ALA A 29 -30.98 -19.77 9.57
N GLY A 30 -30.40 -20.64 8.75
CA GLY A 30 -30.93 -21.27 7.54
C GLY A 30 -32.06 -20.64 6.70
N SER A 31 -31.83 -20.74 5.38
CA SER A 31 -32.78 -20.76 4.25
C SER A 31 -32.99 -19.44 3.54
N GLY A 32 -32.92 -19.52 2.21
CA GLY A 32 -32.76 -18.40 1.30
C GLY A 32 -33.88 -17.37 1.34
N MET A 33 -33.54 -16.16 0.91
CA MET A 33 -34.22 -15.40 -0.15
C MET A 33 -33.44 -14.10 -0.41
N ASP A 34 -33.22 -13.82 -1.69
CA ASP A 34 -32.85 -12.56 -2.35
C ASP A 34 -31.93 -11.57 -1.61
N VAL A 35 -30.67 -11.54 -2.06
CA VAL A 35 -29.77 -10.40 -1.87
C VAL A 35 -30.05 -9.40 -3.02
N PRO A 36 -30.63 -8.21 -2.78
CA PRO A 36 -30.68 -7.21 -3.83
C PRO A 36 -29.27 -6.64 -4.01
N LEU A 37 -28.75 -6.80 -5.22
CA LEU A 37 -27.59 -6.11 -5.76
C LEU A 37 -27.74 -4.59 -5.58
N TYR A 38 -26.90 -4.00 -4.75
CA TYR A 38 -26.49 -2.61 -4.89
C TYR A 38 -24.96 -2.54 -4.83
N ASP A 39 -24.39 -2.13 -5.97
CA ASP A 39 -23.08 -1.51 -6.04
C ASP A 39 -23.07 -0.25 -5.17
N GLU A 40 -21.91 0.06 -4.60
CA GLU A 40 -21.49 1.29 -3.91
C GLU A 40 -21.16 1.16 -2.41
N PHE A 41 -19.88 1.46 -2.13
CA PHE A 41 -19.19 1.56 -0.83
C PHE A 41 -18.84 0.26 -0.11
N PHE A 42 -17.77 -0.39 -0.58
CA PHE A 42 -16.89 -1.12 0.33
C PHE A 42 -16.27 -0.11 1.30
N ALA A 43 -16.93 0.15 2.43
CA ALA A 43 -16.22 0.64 3.60
C ALA A 43 -15.08 -0.37 3.86
N PRO A 44 -13.84 0.07 4.13
CA PRO A 44 -12.74 -0.86 4.36
C PRO A 44 -13.15 -1.79 5.50
N MET A 45 -13.39 -3.06 5.20
CA MET A 45 -13.94 -4.02 6.18
C MET A 45 -13.01 -4.24 7.37
N GLN A 46 -11.77 -3.78 7.28
CA GLN A 46 -10.72 -4.06 8.25
C GLN A 46 -9.82 -2.82 8.40
N ILE A 47 -9.88 -2.17 9.56
CA ILE A 47 -9.00 -1.04 9.92
C ILE A 47 -7.73 -1.61 10.54
N PHE A 48 -6.57 -1.21 10.04
CA PHE A 48 -5.28 -1.58 10.60
C PHE A 48 -4.97 -0.78 11.86
N ASP A 49 -4.40 -1.45 12.87
CA ASP A 49 -3.95 -0.80 14.08
C ASP A 49 -2.51 -0.29 13.94
N PHE A 50 -2.37 0.97 13.50
CA PHE A 50 -1.08 1.63 13.36
C PHE A 50 -0.39 1.96 14.70
N THR A 51 -1.07 1.78 15.84
CA THR A 51 -0.47 1.98 17.17
C THR A 51 0.35 0.78 17.64
N GLN A 52 0.12 -0.39 17.04
CA GLN A 52 0.85 -1.62 17.34
C GLN A 52 2.11 -1.77 16.49
N SER A 53 3.02 -2.63 16.92
CA SER A 53 4.23 -2.95 16.18
C SER A 53 3.88 -3.63 14.85
N ALA A 54 4.35 -3.06 13.74
CA ALA A 54 4.24 -3.71 12.44
C ALA A 54 5.21 -4.88 12.32
N ASN A 55 4.78 -5.91 11.59
CA ASN A 55 5.70 -6.88 11.04
C ASN A 55 6.37 -6.28 9.80
N LEU A 56 7.70 -6.20 9.81
CA LEU A 56 8.49 -5.63 8.73
C LEU A 56 9.01 -6.76 7.84
N THR A 57 8.72 -6.67 6.55
CA THR A 57 9.27 -7.56 5.52
C THR A 57 10.10 -6.74 4.56
N ASP A 58 11.38 -7.09 4.44
CA ASP A 58 12.30 -6.48 3.47
C ASP A 58 12.29 -7.29 2.17
N GLU A 59 11.84 -6.66 1.10
CA GLU A 59 11.73 -7.24 -0.24
C GLU A 59 12.88 -6.75 -1.12
N LYS A 60 13.56 -7.68 -1.79
CA LYS A 60 14.58 -7.37 -2.80
C LYS A 60 13.94 -7.44 -4.19
N ILE A 61 13.89 -6.30 -4.87
CA ILE A 61 13.26 -6.15 -6.20
C ILE A 61 14.31 -6.34 -7.30
N CYS A 62 15.47 -5.68 -7.18
CA CYS A 62 16.55 -5.80 -8.14
C CYS A 62 17.92 -5.65 -7.47
N GLU A 63 18.97 -5.92 -8.23
CA GLU A 63 20.35 -5.69 -7.79
C GLU A 63 20.82 -4.30 -8.23
N CYS A 64 21.63 -3.68 -7.38
CA CYS A 64 22.25 -2.41 -7.68
C CYS A 64 23.55 -2.61 -8.48
N GLU A 65 23.80 -1.73 -9.43
CA GLU A 65 25.05 -1.72 -10.19
C GLU A 65 26.16 -0.98 -9.40
N ASN A 66 27.43 -1.31 -9.68
CA ASN A 66 28.63 -0.61 -9.16
C ASN A 66 28.82 -0.65 -7.63
N GLU A 67 28.77 -1.84 -7.01
CA GLU A 67 29.07 -2.07 -5.58
C GLU A 67 28.18 -1.31 -4.58
N THR A 68 27.18 -0.58 -5.06
CA THR A 68 26.18 0.07 -4.20
C THR A 68 25.26 -0.99 -3.59
N GLN A 69 24.93 -0.84 -2.30
CA GLN A 69 24.07 -1.80 -1.61
C GLN A 69 22.63 -1.27 -1.54
N CYS A 70 21.66 -2.14 -1.77
CA CYS A 70 20.24 -1.84 -1.57
C CYS A 70 19.88 -1.90 -0.08
N VAL A 71 20.42 -0.98 0.71
CA VAL A 71 20.20 -0.89 2.16
C VAL A 71 19.48 0.42 2.46
N PRO A 72 18.39 0.41 3.23
CA PRO A 72 17.64 1.62 3.54
C PRO A 72 18.47 2.62 4.34
N ASP A 73 18.51 3.86 3.85
CA ASP A 73 19.14 5.04 4.42
C ASP A 73 18.28 6.29 4.13
N ASP A 74 18.38 7.32 4.96
CA ASP A 74 17.51 8.50 4.86
C ASP A 74 17.60 9.22 3.50
N GLY A 75 18.75 9.11 2.80
CA GLY A 75 18.95 9.68 1.47
C GLY A 75 18.37 8.85 0.32
N ASN A 76 18.20 7.53 0.51
CA ASN A 76 17.87 6.60 -0.57
C ASN A 76 16.47 5.98 -0.44
N ILE A 77 15.65 6.43 0.52
CA ILE A 77 14.29 5.92 0.72
C ILE A 77 13.21 6.89 0.26
N ILE A 78 12.07 6.33 -0.12
CA ILE A 78 10.80 7.06 -0.32
C ILE A 78 9.70 6.33 0.45
N ARG A 79 9.13 6.99 1.46
CA ARG A 79 7.95 6.50 2.16
C ARG A 79 6.70 6.93 1.39
N LEU A 80 5.91 5.96 0.96
CA LEU A 80 4.67 6.21 0.21
C LEU A 80 3.48 6.36 1.15
N ASP A 81 3.41 5.49 2.15
CA ASP A 81 2.44 5.52 3.25
C ASP A 81 3.06 4.84 4.49
N GLU A 82 2.24 4.61 5.52
CA GLU A 82 2.67 3.92 6.75
C GLU A 82 3.15 2.47 6.49
N MET A 83 2.68 1.85 5.41
CA MET A 83 2.93 0.44 5.12
C MET A 83 4.11 0.23 4.16
N ILE A 84 4.32 1.13 3.20
CA ILE A 84 5.24 0.90 2.09
C ILE A 84 6.34 1.96 2.07
N THR A 85 7.58 1.49 2.17
CA THR A 85 8.79 2.29 1.95
C THR A 85 9.59 1.69 0.81
N LEU A 86 9.90 2.48 -0.21
CA LEU A 86 10.75 2.07 -1.33
C LEU A 86 12.21 2.42 -1.05
N VAL A 87 13.12 1.53 -1.43
CA VAL A 87 14.57 1.70 -1.29
C VAL A 87 15.20 1.79 -2.67
N PHE A 88 16.14 2.72 -2.85
CA PHE A 88 16.85 2.96 -4.10
C PHE A 88 18.36 2.75 -3.94
N CYS A 89 19.05 2.42 -5.03
CA CYS A 89 20.50 2.19 -5.04
C CYS A 89 21.35 3.45 -4.80
N GLY A 90 20.73 4.63 -4.86
CA GLY A 90 21.43 5.91 -4.73
C GLY A 90 20.52 6.98 -4.16
N ASP A 91 21.08 8.18 -3.96
CA ASP A 91 20.33 9.30 -3.38
C ASP A 91 19.12 9.65 -4.25
N VAL A 92 17.96 9.67 -3.62
CA VAL A 92 16.67 9.94 -4.26
C VAL A 92 16.65 11.35 -4.90
N ARG A 93 17.38 12.32 -4.35
CA ARG A 93 17.50 13.69 -4.90
C ARG A 93 18.25 13.70 -6.23
N ASP A 94 19.26 12.83 -6.37
CA ASP A 94 20.05 12.72 -7.60
C ASP A 94 19.31 11.91 -8.67
N LEU A 95 18.59 10.87 -8.25
CA LEU A 95 17.77 10.02 -9.12
C LEU A 95 16.53 10.76 -9.65
N PHE A 96 15.88 11.56 -8.81
CA PHE A 96 14.64 12.28 -9.15
C PHE A 96 14.85 13.79 -9.13
N ARG A 97 15.62 14.30 -10.09
CA ARG A 97 15.96 15.73 -10.20
C ARG A 97 14.77 16.66 -10.45
N ARG A 98 13.63 16.11 -10.90
CA ARG A 98 12.43 16.88 -11.20
C ARG A 98 11.30 16.43 -10.27
N PRO A 99 10.62 17.36 -9.58
CA PRO A 99 9.45 17.01 -8.81
C PRO A 99 8.32 16.58 -9.76
N CYS A 100 7.44 15.73 -9.27
CA CYS A 100 6.22 15.41 -10.00
C CYS A 100 5.36 16.67 -10.19
N ARG A 101 4.95 16.96 -11.44
CA ARG A 101 4.08 18.10 -11.76
C ARG A 101 2.83 17.61 -12.48
N GLY A 102 1.66 18.01 -11.97
CA GLY A 102 0.36 17.68 -12.54
C GLY A 102 -0.14 16.27 -12.19
N ALA A 103 -1.43 16.03 -12.44
CA ALA A 103 -2.15 14.82 -12.02
C ALA A 103 -1.80 13.55 -12.80
N ARG A 104 -0.95 13.63 -13.84
CA ARG A 104 -0.60 12.49 -14.71
C ARG A 104 0.59 11.67 -14.20
N ASN A 105 1.32 12.17 -13.22
CA ASN A 105 2.48 11.49 -12.67
C ASN A 105 2.04 10.54 -11.56
N LEU A 106 1.56 9.37 -11.99
CA LEU A 106 1.15 8.29 -11.10
C LEU A 106 2.31 7.36 -10.81
N ILE A 107 2.34 6.90 -9.57
CA ILE A 107 3.31 5.97 -9.04
C ILE A 107 2.59 4.66 -8.83
N ARG A 108 3.20 3.55 -9.25
CA ARG A 108 2.62 2.24 -9.05
C ARG A 108 3.57 1.36 -8.26
N VAL A 109 3.05 0.72 -7.23
CA VAL A 109 3.72 -0.35 -6.50
C VAL A 109 2.93 -1.62 -6.76
N ILE A 110 3.59 -2.61 -7.34
CA ILE A 110 2.96 -3.85 -7.80
C ILE A 110 3.41 -4.99 -6.89
N GLY A 111 2.45 -5.81 -6.46
CA GLY A 111 2.76 -6.97 -5.64
C GLY A 111 1.53 -7.80 -5.25
N GLN A 112 1.72 -8.74 -4.33
CA GLN A 112 0.63 -9.56 -3.81
C GLN A 112 -0.18 -8.76 -2.80
N ILE A 113 -1.50 -8.78 -2.91
CA ILE A 113 -2.40 -8.04 -2.01
C ILE A 113 -2.78 -8.89 -0.80
N HIS A 114 -2.91 -8.25 0.35
CA HIS A 114 -3.54 -8.88 1.51
C HIS A 114 -5.03 -9.11 1.24
N ALA A 115 -5.63 -10.12 1.87
CA ALA A 115 -7.04 -10.46 1.69
C ALA A 115 -8.01 -9.30 2.04
N SER A 116 -7.56 -8.33 2.85
CA SER A 116 -8.32 -7.12 3.16
C SER A 116 -8.44 -6.14 1.99
N GLY A 117 -7.59 -6.23 0.96
CA GLY A 117 -7.51 -5.28 -0.14
C GLY A 117 -6.79 -3.97 0.18
N GLU A 118 -6.41 -3.74 1.44
CA GLU A 118 -5.92 -2.45 1.92
C GLU A 118 -4.39 -2.39 2.10
N ALA A 119 -3.70 -3.53 2.00
CA ALA A 119 -2.25 -3.66 2.16
C ALA A 119 -1.65 -4.59 1.10
N LEU A 120 -0.36 -4.42 0.79
CA LEU A 120 0.42 -5.41 0.05
C LEU A 120 1.13 -6.33 1.04
N LEU A 121 1.19 -7.62 0.70
CA LEU A 121 1.97 -8.64 1.42
C LEU A 121 3.42 -8.68 0.95
N SER A 122 3.65 -8.41 -0.33
CA SER A 122 4.97 -8.37 -0.95
C SER A 122 4.98 -7.37 -2.09
N VAL A 123 6.15 -6.91 -2.49
CA VAL A 123 6.33 -5.97 -3.62
C VAL A 123 7.29 -6.60 -4.62
N THR A 124 6.85 -6.70 -5.88
CA THR A 124 7.62 -7.32 -6.96
C THR A 124 8.13 -6.29 -7.96
N GLU A 125 7.40 -5.21 -8.18
CA GLU A 125 7.76 -4.20 -9.19
C GLU A 125 7.33 -2.81 -8.75
N THR A 126 8.07 -1.79 -9.17
CA THR A 126 7.72 -0.38 -8.91
C THR A 126 7.89 0.47 -10.16
N LEU A 127 6.93 1.35 -10.39
CA LEU A 127 6.95 2.33 -11.48
C LEU A 127 6.89 3.73 -10.86
N LEU A 128 8.06 4.37 -10.81
CA LEU A 128 8.25 5.72 -10.27
C LEU A 128 9.21 6.50 -11.17
N PHE A 129 8.76 7.67 -11.65
CA PHE A 129 9.52 8.51 -12.59
C PHE A 129 9.88 9.89 -12.02
N CYS A 130 9.31 10.26 -10.89
CA CYS A 130 9.52 11.55 -10.23
C CYS A 130 9.23 11.40 -8.73
N LYS A 131 9.72 12.34 -7.92
CA LYS A 131 9.45 12.38 -6.48
C LYS A 131 8.39 13.44 -6.16
N CYS A 132 7.50 13.15 -5.22
CA CYS A 132 6.61 14.16 -4.64
C CYS A 132 7.29 14.83 -3.44
N GLU A 133 7.21 16.16 -3.36
CA GLU A 133 7.81 16.92 -2.24
C GLU A 133 6.92 16.93 -1.00
N ARG A 134 5.60 16.83 -1.18
CA ARG A 134 4.58 16.90 -0.13
C ARG A 134 4.02 15.54 0.31
N GLY A 135 4.74 14.46 -0.04
CA GLY A 135 4.29 13.09 0.21
C GLY A 135 3.32 12.57 -0.85
N TYR A 136 2.72 11.43 -0.54
CA TYR A 136 1.96 10.62 -1.47
C TYR A 136 0.60 10.25 -0.90
N GLN A 137 -0.38 10.08 -1.79
CA GLN A 137 -1.72 9.62 -1.45
C GLN A 137 -2.09 8.47 -2.38
N ARG A 138 -2.48 7.33 -1.80
CA ARG A 138 -3.07 6.22 -2.55
C ARG A 138 -4.43 6.64 -3.08
N ILE A 139 -4.64 6.52 -4.38
CA ILE A 139 -5.90 6.93 -5.03
C ILE A 139 -6.77 5.76 -5.44
N ARG A 140 -6.17 4.59 -5.69
CA ARG A 140 -6.89 3.36 -6.03
C ARG A 140 -5.95 2.16 -6.03
N VAL A 141 -6.57 0.99 -6.06
CA VAL A 141 -5.94 -0.31 -6.30
C VAL A 141 -6.46 -0.83 -7.63
N GLU A 142 -5.57 -1.30 -8.50
CA GLU A 142 -5.92 -1.84 -9.81
C GLU A 142 -5.40 -3.29 -9.92
N ALA A 143 -6.14 -4.16 -10.61
CA ALA A 143 -5.62 -5.48 -10.96
C ALA A 143 -4.42 -5.36 -11.90
N TRP A 144 -3.40 -6.20 -11.68
CA TRP A 144 -2.22 -6.33 -12.52
C TRP A 144 -2.13 -7.76 -13.08
N ARG A 145 -1.09 -8.04 -13.87
CA ARG A 145 -0.89 -9.37 -14.47
C ARG A 145 -0.53 -10.40 -13.40
N ASN A 146 -0.86 -11.67 -13.66
CA ASN A 146 -0.50 -12.83 -12.81
C ASN A 146 -1.01 -12.72 -11.38
N ASP A 147 -2.28 -12.32 -11.21
CA ASP A 147 -2.95 -12.18 -9.90
C ASP A 147 -2.27 -11.20 -8.93
N LEU A 148 -1.44 -10.29 -9.46
CA LEU A 148 -0.87 -9.17 -8.71
C LEU A 148 -1.80 -7.97 -8.73
N PHE A 149 -1.56 -7.02 -7.83
CA PHE A 149 -2.28 -5.76 -7.76
C PHE A 149 -1.32 -4.58 -7.77
N ALA A 150 -1.75 -3.49 -8.37
CA ALA A 150 -1.03 -2.23 -8.42
C ALA A 150 -1.68 -1.22 -7.47
N PHE A 151 -0.93 -0.80 -6.45
CA PHE A 151 -1.31 0.33 -5.61
C PHE A 151 -0.88 1.60 -6.32
N VAL A 152 -1.85 2.45 -6.66
CA VAL A 152 -1.62 3.66 -7.44
C VAL A 152 -1.60 4.86 -6.51
N TYR A 153 -0.49 5.61 -6.54
CA TYR A 153 -0.30 6.82 -5.76
C TYR A 153 -0.17 8.05 -6.65
N GLN A 154 -0.58 9.17 -6.10
CA GLN A 154 -0.32 10.51 -6.64
C GLN A 154 0.36 11.38 -5.57
N CYS A 155 0.87 12.55 -5.96
CA CYS A 155 1.35 13.51 -4.98
C CYS A 155 0.19 14.10 -4.17
N SER A 156 0.39 14.19 -2.86
CA SER A 156 -0.52 14.93 -1.98
C SER A 156 -0.45 16.43 -2.29
N SER A 157 -1.60 17.11 -2.26
CA SER A 157 -1.74 18.55 -2.50
C SER A 157 -1.34 19.38 -1.29
#